data_AF-A0A1Q9MUN3-F1
#
_entry.id   AF-A0A1Q9MUN3-F1
#
_cell.length_a   1.000
_cell.length_b   1.000
_cell.length_c   1.000
_cell.angle_alpha   90.00
_cell.angle_beta   90.00
_cell.angle_gamma   90.00
#
_symmetry.space_group_name_H-M   'P 1'
#
loop_
_entity.id
_entity.type
_entity.pdbx_description
1 polymer ?
#
loop_
_entity_poly.entity_id
_entity_poly.type
_entity_poly.pdbx_seq_one_letter_code
_entity_poly.pdbx_strand_id
1 'polypeptide(L)'
;MVNALDDVFVVNEACARVGIPFAIPAATTSTFGGTLFVSGAGGCAPCYECVFNPHYNPKIGPNRTTGVFGFVAGVAGILAALEAVKYLLNLPRQTGTLTLLDMWRGLVRTFSIATSPQCRICGKLRSN
;
A
#
# COMPACT_ATOMS: atom_id res chain seq x y z
N MET A 1 5.81 16.79 -3.96
CA MET A 1 6.70 15.67 -4.32
C MET A 1 6.82 14.79 -3.09
N VAL A 2 6.24 13.60 -3.12
CA VAL A 2 6.22 12.65 -2.00
C VAL A 2 7.62 12.03 -1.89
N ASN A 3 8.33 12.27 -0.80
CA ASN A 3 9.67 11.75 -0.58
C ASN A 3 9.60 10.54 0.36
N ALA A 4 9.81 9.35 -0.22
CA ALA A 4 10.41 8.17 0.43
C ALA A 4 9.75 7.63 1.72
N LEU A 5 8.69 6.81 1.61
CA LEU A 5 8.08 6.00 2.67
C LEU A 5 7.44 6.74 3.87
N ASP A 6 8.12 7.71 4.49
CA ASP A 6 7.62 8.42 5.68
C ASP A 6 6.29 9.15 5.41
N ASP A 7 6.18 9.81 4.26
CA ASP A 7 4.95 10.47 3.82
C ASP A 7 3.78 9.49 3.67
N VAL A 8 4.06 8.25 3.24
CA VAL A 8 3.04 7.21 3.08
C VAL A 8 2.50 6.79 4.44
N PHE A 9 3.36 6.72 5.47
CA PHE A 9 2.92 6.44 6.83
C PHE A 9 2.05 7.57 7.40
N VAL A 10 2.38 8.82 7.11
CA VAL A 10 1.55 9.98 7.50
C VAL A 10 0.17 9.94 6.86
N VAL A 11 0.10 9.70 5.55
CA VAL A 11 -1.18 9.56 4.83
C VAL A 11 -1.97 8.37 5.36
N ASN A 12 -1.31 7.23 5.59
CA ASN A 12 -1.94 6.03 6.15
C ASN A 12 -2.58 6.31 7.52
N GLU A 13 -1.87 6.99 8.41
CA GLU A 13 -2.41 7.35 9.72
C GLU A 13 -3.64 8.26 9.62
N ALA A 14 -3.61 9.27 8.74
CA ALA A 14 -4.74 10.17 8.51
C ALA A 14 -5.96 9.41 7.96
N CYS A 15 -5.78 8.61 6.90
CA CYS A 15 -6.85 7.82 6.28
C CYS A 15 -7.46 6.80 7.26
N ALA A 16 -6.63 6.11 8.04
CA ALA A 16 -7.08 5.14 9.02
C ALA A 16 -7.95 5.76 10.14
N ARG A 17 -7.60 6.97 10.59
CA ARG A 17 -8.38 7.70 11.63
C ARG A 17 -9.74 8.17 11.13
N VAL A 18 -9.84 8.60 9.87
CA VAL A 18 -11.10 9.07 9.27
C VAL A 18 -11.93 7.91 8.69
N GLY A 19 -11.34 6.72 8.57
CA GLY A 19 -12.01 5.52 8.05
C GLY A 19 -12.14 5.48 6.52
N ILE A 20 -11.43 6.36 5.81
CA ILE A 20 -11.41 6.43 4.34
C ILE A 20 -10.35 5.44 3.82
N PRO A 21 -10.69 4.52 2.90
CA PRO A 21 -9.71 3.61 2.33
C PRO A 21 -8.75 4.33 1.39
N PHE A 22 -7.55 3.79 1.24
CA PHE A 22 -6.53 4.31 0.33
C PHE A 22 -5.79 3.17 -0.37
N ALA A 23 -5.27 3.47 -1.58
CA ALA A 23 -4.52 2.55 -2.41
C ALA A 23 -3.10 3.11 -2.64
N ILE A 24 -2.09 2.35 -2.24
CA ILE A 24 -0.67 2.74 -2.33
C ILE A 24 0.00 1.88 -3.40
N PRO A 25 0.28 2.45 -4.59
CA PRO A 25 1.14 1.80 -5.56
C PRO A 25 2.61 2.05 -5.21
N ALA A 26 3.46 1.06 -5.44
CA ALA A 26 4.91 1.20 -5.44
C ALA A 26 5.52 0.46 -6.62
N ALA A 27 6.66 0.94 -7.09
CA ALA A 27 7.43 0.31 -8.16
C ALA A 27 8.89 0.20 -7.74
N THR A 28 9.50 -0.96 -8.00
CA THR A 28 10.88 -1.26 -7.69
C THR A 28 11.71 -1.33 -8.96
N THR A 29 12.96 -0.92 -8.84
CA THR A 29 13.92 -0.81 -9.93
C THR A 29 14.63 -2.13 -10.21
N SER A 30 14.82 -2.94 -9.16
CA SER A 30 15.65 -4.15 -9.20
C SER A 30 14.98 -5.38 -9.81
N THR A 31 13.65 -5.41 -9.92
CA THR A 31 12.94 -6.68 -10.25
C THR A 31 11.83 -6.54 -11.29
N PHE A 32 11.80 -5.46 -12.09
CA PHE A 32 10.62 -5.14 -12.94
C PHE A 32 9.31 -5.26 -12.15
N GLY A 33 9.39 -4.92 -10.86
CA GLY A 33 8.44 -5.36 -9.86
C GLY A 33 7.65 -4.18 -9.30
N GLY A 34 6.41 -4.40 -8.96
CA GLY A 34 5.58 -3.40 -8.31
C GLY A 34 4.78 -4.01 -7.17
N THR A 35 4.21 -3.15 -6.35
CA THR A 35 3.23 -3.54 -5.35
C THR A 35 2.04 -2.61 -5.39
N LEU A 36 0.89 -3.12 -4.98
CA LEU A 36 -0.31 -2.34 -4.72
C LEU A 36 -0.86 -2.79 -3.39
N PHE A 37 -0.85 -1.90 -2.41
CA PHE A 37 -1.55 -2.11 -1.15
C PHE A 37 -2.91 -1.41 -1.20
N VAL A 38 -3.98 -2.09 -0.81
CA VAL A 38 -5.33 -1.52 -0.72
C VAL A 38 -5.83 -1.66 0.70
N SER A 39 -6.03 -0.54 1.40
CA SER A 39 -6.60 -0.57 2.74
C SER A 39 -8.10 -0.87 2.69
N GLY A 40 -8.62 -1.51 3.73
CA GLY A 40 -10.06 -1.57 3.93
C GLY A 40 -10.61 -0.26 4.50
N ALA A 41 -11.93 -0.16 4.59
CA ALA A 41 -12.63 0.96 5.19
C ALA A 41 -13.02 0.65 6.65
N GLY A 42 -13.17 1.69 7.47
CA GLY A 42 -13.87 1.59 8.77
C GLY A 42 -13.14 0.86 9.91
N GLY A 43 -11.97 1.34 10.34
CA GLY A 43 -11.33 1.01 11.63
C GLY A 43 -10.79 -0.42 11.83
N CYS A 44 -11.45 -1.43 11.26
CA CYS A 44 -11.18 -2.86 11.45
C CYS A 44 -10.30 -3.49 10.36
N ALA A 45 -9.91 -2.71 9.34
CA ALA A 45 -9.07 -3.19 8.25
C ALA A 45 -7.57 -3.01 8.54
N PRO A 46 -6.68 -3.89 8.01
CA PRO A 46 -5.24 -3.69 8.17
C PRO A 46 -4.82 -2.40 7.47
N CYS A 47 -4.07 -1.56 8.18
CA CYS A 47 -3.44 -0.37 7.63
C CYS A 47 -2.06 -0.72 7.05
N TYR A 48 -1.43 0.23 6.36
CA TYR A 48 -0.10 0.03 5.77
C TYR A 48 0.96 -0.35 6.82
N GLU A 49 0.86 0.21 8.03
CA GLU A 49 1.73 -0.09 9.18
C GLU A 49 1.59 -1.54 9.70
N CYS A 50 0.48 -2.24 9.39
CA CYS A 50 0.34 -3.67 9.70
C CYS A 50 1.26 -4.54 8.84
N VAL A 51 1.64 -4.06 7.64
CA VAL A 51 2.49 -4.77 6.69
C VAL A 51 3.94 -4.31 6.79
N PHE A 52 4.15 -3.00 6.80
CA PHE A 52 5.47 -2.39 6.75
C PHE A 52 5.79 -1.70 8.08
N ASN A 53 6.93 -2.04 8.67
CA ASN A 53 7.36 -1.45 9.93
C ASN A 53 7.89 -0.02 9.69
N PRO A 54 7.35 1.01 10.37
CA PRO A 54 7.80 2.38 10.24
C PRO A 54 9.21 2.61 10.82
N HIS A 55 9.71 1.72 11.69
CA HIS A 55 11.11 1.71 12.15
C HIS A 55 12.04 1.02 11.12
N TYR A 56 11.91 1.42 9.87
CA TYR A 56 12.68 0.88 8.78
C TYR A 56 14.18 1.17 8.95
N ASN A 57 15.04 0.19 8.68
CA ASN A 57 16.48 0.34 8.80
C ASN A 57 17.00 1.35 7.74
N PRO A 58 17.59 2.49 8.13
CA PRO A 58 18.03 3.54 7.19
C PRO A 58 19.08 3.05 6.18
N LYS A 59 19.75 1.91 6.44
CA LYS A 59 20.71 1.31 5.49
C LYS A 59 20.06 0.75 4.22
N ILE A 60 18.74 0.59 4.18
CA ILE A 60 17.99 0.12 2.99
C ILE A 60 17.13 1.27 2.44
N GLY A 61 17.55 2.53 2.61
CA GLY A 61 16.82 3.69 2.10
C GLY A 61 16.61 3.68 0.57
N PRO A 62 15.72 4.53 0.04
CA PRO A 62 15.46 4.61 -1.39
C PRO A 62 16.76 4.87 -2.13
N ASN A 63 17.17 3.90 -2.94
CA ASN A 63 18.38 4.07 -3.73
C ASN A 63 18.09 5.04 -4.88
N ARG A 64 18.40 6.32 -4.65
CA ARG A 64 18.20 7.42 -5.61
C ARG A 64 19.03 7.26 -6.90
N THR A 65 19.99 6.33 -6.92
CA THR A 65 20.83 6.06 -8.10
C THR A 65 20.22 5.04 -9.06
N THR A 66 19.23 4.25 -8.62
CA THR A 66 18.51 3.32 -9.50
C THR A 66 17.20 3.93 -9.98
N GLY A 67 16.99 3.96 -11.30
CA GLY A 67 15.75 4.44 -11.93
C GLY A 67 14.65 3.38 -11.97
N VAL A 68 13.39 3.82 -12.04
CA VAL A 68 12.19 2.96 -12.12
C VAL A 68 11.77 2.79 -13.58
N PHE A 69 11.35 1.58 -13.96
CA PHE A 69 10.71 1.35 -15.26
C PHE A 69 9.33 1.99 -15.29
N GLY A 70 9.14 2.97 -16.17
CA GLY A 70 7.90 3.77 -16.25
C GLY A 70 6.63 2.94 -16.44
N PHE A 71 6.71 1.83 -17.18
CA PHE A 71 5.55 0.95 -17.38
C PHE A 71 5.11 0.25 -16.09
N VAL A 72 6.04 -0.11 -15.20
CA VAL A 72 5.72 -0.74 -13.91
C VAL A 72 4.98 0.26 -13.03
N ALA A 73 5.49 1.49 -12.95
CA ALA A 73 4.83 2.58 -12.22
C ALA A 73 3.46 2.91 -12.82
N GLY A 74 3.34 2.93 -14.15
CA GLY A 74 2.10 3.18 -14.87
C GLY A 74 1.03 2.12 -14.56
N VAL A 75 1.37 0.84 -14.67
CA VAL A 75 0.44 -0.27 -14.35
C VAL A 75 0.02 -0.24 -12.89
N ALA A 76 0.96 -0.06 -11.97
CA ALA A 76 0.65 0.03 -10.54
C ALA A 76 -0.30 1.20 -10.24
N GLY A 77 -0.05 2.37 -10.85
CA GLY A 77 -0.91 3.55 -10.73
C GLY A 77 -2.32 3.35 -11.29
N ILE A 78 -2.45 2.72 -12.46
CA ILE A 78 -3.75 2.39 -13.06
C ILE A 78 -4.55 1.45 -12.15
N LEU A 79 -3.91 0.42 -11.59
CA LEU A 79 -4.58 -0.51 -10.67
C LEU A 79 -5.01 0.19 -9.38
N ALA A 80 -4.20 1.11 -8.83
CA ALA A 80 -4.59 1.93 -7.69
C ALA A 80 -5.80 2.82 -8.01
N ALA A 81 -5.81 3.48 -9.17
CA ALA A 81 -6.94 4.30 -9.63
C ALA A 81 -8.20 3.46 -9.82
N LEU A 82 -8.08 2.23 -10.35
CA LEU A 82 -9.20 1.32 -10.50
C LEU A 82 -9.86 0.98 -9.16
N GLU A 83 -9.07 0.72 -8.11
CA GLU A 83 -9.62 0.46 -6.77
C GLU A 83 -10.29 1.69 -6.16
N ALA A 84 -9.78 2.90 -6.45
CA ALA A 84 -10.44 4.15 -6.07
C ALA A 84 -11.79 4.32 -6.79
N VAL A 85 -11.85 4.06 -8.11
CA VAL A 85 -13.10 4.11 -8.88
C VAL A 85 -14.11 3.09 -8.35
N LYS A 86 -13.67 1.84 -8.09
CA LYS A 86 -14.56 0.83 -7.50
C LYS A 86 -15.12 1.26 -6.16
N TYR A 87 -14.30 1.89 -5.31
CA TYR A 87 -14.76 2.44 -4.04
C TYR A 87 -15.82 3.53 -4.22
N LEU A 88 -15.57 4.51 -5.10
CA LEU A 88 -16.50 5.61 -5.38
C LEU A 88 -17.84 5.13 -5.95
N LEU A 89 -17.83 4.07 -6.74
CA LEU A 89 -19.02 3.49 -7.36
C LEU A 89 -19.70 2.40 -6.51
N ASN A 90 -19.23 2.15 -5.28
CA ASN A 90 -19.70 1.05 -4.43
C ASN A 90 -19.65 -0.33 -5.11
N LEU A 91 -18.65 -0.57 -5.94
CA LEU A 91 -18.41 -1.85 -6.60
C LEU A 91 -17.58 -2.79 -5.71
N PRO A 92 -17.64 -4.12 -5.95
CA PRO A 92 -16.75 -5.06 -5.30
C PRO A 92 -15.29 -4.66 -5.54
N ARG A 93 -14.53 -4.54 -4.45
CA ARG A 93 -13.14 -4.07 -4.45
C ARG A 93 -12.28 -4.88 -3.52
N GLN A 94 -10.98 -4.74 -3.68
CA GLN A 94 -10.02 -5.32 -2.75
C GLN A 94 -10.03 -4.53 -1.44
N THR A 95 -9.86 -5.24 -0.31
CA THR A 95 -9.79 -4.64 1.02
C THR A 95 -8.75 -5.34 1.86
N GLY A 96 -7.77 -4.60 2.38
CA GLY A 96 -6.73 -5.14 3.24
C GLY A 96 -5.83 -6.15 2.51
N THR A 97 -5.47 -5.85 1.27
CA THR A 97 -4.66 -6.74 0.45
C THR A 97 -3.35 -6.09 0.03
N LEU A 98 -2.35 -6.92 -0.23
CA LEU A 98 -1.11 -6.56 -0.88
C LEU A 98 -0.98 -7.37 -2.16
N THR A 99 -0.96 -6.68 -3.29
CA THR A 99 -0.74 -7.28 -4.60
C THR A 99 0.72 -7.08 -5.01
N LEU A 100 1.39 -8.17 -5.37
CA LEU A 100 2.70 -8.16 -6.00
C LEU A 100 2.54 -8.24 -7.52
N LEU A 101 3.31 -7.42 -8.20
CA LEU A 101 3.38 -7.30 -9.65
C LEU A 101 4.78 -7.73 -10.07
N ASP A 102 4.91 -8.83 -10.81
CA ASP A 102 6.15 -9.23 -11.50
C ASP A 102 5.89 -9.05 -12.99
N MET A 103 6.32 -7.90 -13.53
CA MET A 103 6.03 -7.55 -14.92
C MET A 103 6.93 -8.28 -15.91
N TRP A 104 8.07 -8.80 -15.46
CA TRP A 104 8.94 -9.61 -16.31
C TRP A 104 8.29 -10.96 -16.64
N ARG A 105 7.69 -11.61 -15.63
CA ARG A 105 6.98 -12.89 -15.81
C ARG A 105 5.48 -12.72 -16.11
N GLY A 106 4.96 -11.50 -16.04
CA GLY A 106 3.52 -11.22 -16.19
C GLY A 106 2.67 -11.79 -15.05
N LEU A 107 3.22 -11.89 -13.83
CA LEU A 107 2.52 -12.47 -12.69
C LEU A 107 1.92 -11.38 -11.79
N VAL A 108 0.66 -11.61 -11.39
CA VAL A 108 -0.04 -10.80 -10.40
C VAL A 108 -0.46 -11.72 -9.26
N ARG A 109 0.03 -11.45 -8.05
CA ARG A 109 -0.29 -12.26 -6.86
C ARG A 109 -0.83 -11.38 -5.76
N THR A 110 -2.02 -11.69 -5.28
CA THR A 110 -2.70 -10.93 -4.22
C THR A 110 -2.69 -11.72 -2.93
N PHE A 111 -2.30 -11.05 -1.84
CA PHE A 111 -2.27 -11.61 -0.50
C PHE A 111 -3.22 -10.82 0.39
N SER A 112 -4.04 -11.53 1.16
CA SER A 112 -4.84 -10.91 2.23
C SER A 112 -3.95 -10.67 3.44
N ILE A 113 -4.05 -9.46 4.01
CA ILE A 113 -3.27 -9.05 5.17
C ILE A 113 -4.14 -9.17 6.42
N ALA A 114 -3.54 -9.70 7.49
CA ALA A 114 -4.15 -9.67 8.81
C ALA A 114 -3.78 -8.38 9.56
N THR A 115 -4.70 -7.85 10.37
CA THR A 115 -4.40 -6.77 11.31
C THR A 115 -3.37 -7.24 12.34
N SER A 116 -2.30 -6.48 12.55
CA SER A 116 -1.32 -6.77 13.61
C SER A 116 -1.78 -6.18 14.95
N PRO A 117 -1.74 -6.94 16.06
CA PRO A 117 -2.04 -6.42 17.41
C PRO A 117 -0.98 -5.42 17.90
N GLN A 118 0.23 -5.45 17.33
CA GLN A 118 1.31 -4.53 17.68
C GLN A 118 1.27 -3.23 16.85
N CYS A 119 0.33 -3.10 15.92
CA CYS A 119 0.20 -1.89 15.11
C CYS A 119 -0.27 -0.71 15.97
N ARG A 120 0.47 0.41 15.92
CA ARG A 120 0.18 1.62 16.71
C ARG A 120 -1.15 2.27 16.32
N ILE A 121 -1.60 2.07 15.09
CA ILE A 121 -2.83 2.64 14.53
C ILE A 121 -4.00 1.68 14.74
N CYS A 122 -3.95 0.49 14.12
CA CYS A 122 -5.04 -0.48 14.18
C CYS A 122 -5.26 -1.06 15.58
N GLY A 123 -4.22 -1.15 16.42
CA GLY A 123 -4.36 -1.60 17.81
C GLY A 123 -5.21 -0.66 18.67
N LYS A 124 -5.15 0.66 18.42
CA LYS A 124 -5.96 1.67 19.12
C LYS A 124 -7.40 1.74 18.62
N LEU A 125 -7.61 1.47 17.33
CA LEU A 125 -8.94 1.48 16.71
C LEU A 125 -9.81 0.27 17.10
N ARG A 126 -9.20 -0.78 17.65
CA ARG A 126 -9.88 -2.03 18.06
C ARG A 126 -10.31 -2.08 19.53
N SER A 127 -9.88 -1.12 20.35
CA SER A 127 -10.12 -1.08 21.79
C SER A 127 -11.27 -0.17 22.21
N ASN A 128 -12.17 0.16 21.28
CA ASN A 128 -13.38 0.95 21.49
C ASN A 128 -14.55 0.28 20.76
#